data_AF-A0A0H4BBD6-F1
#
_entry.id   AF-A0A0H4BBD6-F1
#
_cell.length_a   1.000
_cell.length_b   1.000
_cell.length_c   1.000
_cell.angle_alpha   90.00
_cell.angle_beta   90.00
_cell.angle_gamma   90.00
#
_symmetry.space_group_name_H-M   'P 1'
#
loop_
_entity.id
_entity.type
_entity.pdbx_description
1 polymer ?
#
loop_
_entity_poly.entity_id
_entity_poly.type
_entity_poly.pdbx_seq_one_letter_code
_entity_poly.pdbx_strand_id
1 'polypeptide(L)'
;MNPSENRGYLTTEQSNPRSADLDVLSTDDLVKLFIDEDRKPQLAVEGASGALSAAIDAVALRLSRGGRLFYIGAGTSGRLGVLDAAECPPTFCSPPELVQGVLAGGAPALLRSSEGLEDLETGGVDDLKGHQFSADDCLVGIAAGGTTPYVLGALQYAVDLDALAIAMACVPAEQAPMPCHLDVRLITGPELLTGSTRLKAGTATKMALNILSTGVMVKLGKVYGNRMVDVSASNSKLVDRSLRILTDLAGLSREQGLPLLTEAQGSVKRALVMAAGSMDLEQAHILLANHDGNLRAALGSIGIHLNEPLSRLEQSQAPNRNS
;
A
#
# COMPACT_ATOMS: atom_id res chain seq x y z
N MET A 1 1.91 -36.80 -14.10
CA MET A 1 2.29 -35.38 -13.92
C MET A 1 3.59 -35.18 -14.68
N ASN A 2 3.63 -34.24 -15.61
CA ASN A 2 4.89 -33.79 -16.19
C ASN A 2 5.43 -32.68 -15.28
N PRO A 3 6.70 -32.70 -14.87
CA PRO A 3 7.26 -31.62 -14.08
C PRO A 3 7.26 -30.32 -14.91
N SER A 4 7.05 -29.20 -14.24
CA SER A 4 7.33 -27.88 -14.83
C SER A 4 8.83 -27.73 -15.12
N GLU A 5 9.21 -26.62 -15.75
CA GLU A 5 10.63 -26.30 -15.96
C GLU A 5 11.43 -26.32 -14.65
N ASN A 6 12.72 -26.65 -14.74
CA ASN A 6 13.59 -26.75 -13.57
C ASN A 6 13.76 -25.36 -12.91
N ARG A 7 13.33 -25.22 -11.66
CA ARG A 7 13.41 -23.98 -10.87
C ARG A 7 14.53 -23.98 -9.81
N GLY A 8 15.32 -25.05 -9.70
CA GLY A 8 16.32 -25.20 -8.64
C GLY A 8 17.48 -24.20 -8.69
N TYR A 9 17.64 -23.46 -9.80
CA TYR A 9 18.61 -22.38 -9.91
C TYR A 9 18.14 -21.08 -9.23
N LEU A 10 16.82 -20.92 -9.01
CA LEU A 10 16.24 -19.74 -8.38
C LEU A 10 16.68 -19.66 -6.92
N THR A 11 17.07 -18.46 -6.49
CA THR A 11 17.54 -18.23 -5.11
C THR A 11 16.49 -18.64 -4.06
N THR A 12 15.21 -18.53 -4.38
CA THR A 12 14.09 -18.95 -3.50
C THR A 12 13.97 -20.46 -3.32
N GLU A 13 14.51 -21.25 -4.26
CA GLU A 13 14.50 -22.72 -4.25
C GLU A 13 15.83 -23.32 -3.76
N GLN A 14 16.85 -22.48 -3.57
CA GLN A 14 18.14 -22.92 -3.05
C GLN A 14 18.06 -23.23 -1.55
N SER A 15 18.92 -24.14 -1.09
CA SER A 15 19.07 -24.45 0.33
C SER A 15 19.82 -23.33 1.06
N ASN A 16 19.44 -23.05 2.30
CA ASN A 16 20.14 -22.11 3.16
C ASN A 16 21.19 -22.85 4.00
N PRO A 17 22.50 -22.56 3.84
CA PRO A 17 23.56 -23.25 4.59
C PRO A 17 23.45 -23.10 6.11
N ARG A 18 22.81 -22.04 6.61
CA ARG A 18 22.62 -21.81 8.05
C ARG A 18 21.57 -22.73 8.69
N SER A 19 20.75 -23.39 7.87
CA SER A 19 19.67 -24.28 8.30
C SER A 19 19.80 -25.67 7.68
N ALA A 20 21.03 -26.09 7.33
CA ALA A 20 21.28 -27.42 6.76
C ALA A 20 20.77 -28.55 7.68
N ASP A 21 20.88 -28.35 9.00
CA ASP A 21 20.49 -29.30 10.04
C ASP A 21 19.26 -28.80 10.84
N LEU A 22 18.31 -28.12 10.16
CA LEU A 22 17.16 -27.46 10.80
C LEU A 22 16.33 -28.39 11.70
N ASP A 23 16.21 -29.65 11.32
CA ASP A 23 15.37 -30.67 11.97
C ASP A 23 15.97 -31.23 13.28
N VAL A 24 17.26 -31.04 13.51
CA VAL A 24 17.97 -31.48 14.73
C VAL A 24 18.34 -30.34 15.68
N LEU A 25 18.00 -29.10 15.32
CA LEU A 25 18.19 -27.96 16.23
C LEU A 25 17.34 -28.11 17.49
N SER A 26 17.86 -27.59 18.60
CA SER A 26 17.01 -27.32 19.76
C SER A 26 15.94 -26.30 19.39
N THR A 27 14.80 -26.33 20.08
CA THR A 27 13.74 -25.33 19.85
C THR A 27 14.26 -23.88 20.00
N ASP A 28 15.13 -23.64 20.99
CA ASP A 28 15.72 -22.32 21.22
C ASP A 28 16.60 -21.87 20.06
N ASP A 29 17.44 -22.77 19.52
CA ASP A 29 18.30 -22.46 18.36
C ASP A 29 17.47 -22.28 17.08
N LEU A 30 16.40 -23.07 16.90
CA LEU A 30 15.46 -22.90 15.79
C LEU A 30 14.79 -21.53 15.83
N VAL A 31 14.28 -21.10 16.99
CA VAL A 31 13.66 -19.78 17.17
C VAL A 31 14.68 -18.67 16.92
N LYS A 32 15.90 -18.80 17.45
CA LYS A 32 16.97 -17.83 17.22
C LYS A 32 17.34 -17.70 15.75
N LEU A 33 17.41 -18.82 15.03
CA LEU A 33 17.68 -18.83 13.59
C LEU A 33 16.56 -18.13 12.80
N PHE A 34 15.30 -18.38 13.16
CA PHE A 34 14.14 -17.64 12.59
C PHE A 34 14.29 -16.13 12.76
N ILE A 35 14.55 -15.67 13.99
CA ILE A 35 14.69 -14.23 14.30
C ILE A 35 15.84 -13.60 13.50
N ASP A 36 16.95 -14.32 13.35
CA ASP A 36 18.10 -13.82 12.59
C ASP A 36 17.81 -13.75 11.08
N GLU A 37 17.09 -14.72 10.53
CA GLU A 37 16.68 -14.72 9.12
C GLU A 37 15.62 -13.64 8.83
N ASP A 38 14.72 -13.36 9.78
CA ASP A 38 13.65 -12.35 9.66
C ASP A 38 14.14 -10.90 9.71
N ARG A 39 15.44 -10.66 9.91
CA ARG A 39 16.06 -9.34 9.64
C ARG A 39 16.25 -9.07 8.14
N LYS A 40 16.43 -10.12 7.33
CA LYS A 40 16.74 -9.98 5.89
C LYS A 40 15.61 -9.37 5.05
N PRO A 41 14.31 -9.61 5.32
CA PRO A 41 13.22 -8.91 4.66
C PRO A 41 13.35 -7.38 4.68
N GLN A 42 13.80 -6.80 5.79
CA GLN A 42 13.97 -5.34 5.93
C GLN A 42 15.07 -4.82 5.00
N LEU A 43 16.21 -5.52 4.96
CA LEU A 43 17.32 -5.19 4.07
C LEU A 43 16.94 -5.36 2.58
N ALA A 44 16.14 -6.38 2.26
CA ALA A 44 15.63 -6.60 0.92
C ALA A 44 14.72 -5.44 0.45
N VAL A 45 13.84 -4.96 1.34
CA VAL A 45 12.98 -3.79 1.07
C VAL A 45 13.79 -2.51 0.95
N GLU A 46 14.81 -2.32 1.79
CA GLU A 46 15.74 -1.19 1.70
C GLU A 46 16.45 -1.18 0.34
N GLY A 47 16.96 -2.33 -0.11
CA GLY A 47 17.58 -2.49 -1.43
C GLY A 47 16.63 -2.18 -2.60
N ALA A 48 15.32 -2.39 -2.42
CA ALA A 48 14.29 -2.09 -3.41
C ALA A 48 13.70 -0.67 -3.30
N SER A 49 14.19 0.18 -2.39
CA SER A 49 13.61 1.49 -2.08
C SER A 49 13.43 2.42 -3.29
N GLY A 50 14.38 2.42 -4.23
CA GLY A 50 14.30 3.20 -5.47
C GLY A 50 13.15 2.74 -6.38
N ALA A 51 13.02 1.42 -6.59
CA ALA A 51 11.94 0.84 -7.39
C ALA A 51 10.56 1.04 -6.74
N LEU A 52 10.49 0.90 -5.41
CA LEU A 52 9.27 1.19 -4.64
C LEU A 52 8.86 2.66 -4.74
N SER A 53 9.82 3.59 -4.69
CA SER A 53 9.54 5.02 -4.86
C SER A 53 8.97 5.32 -6.25
N ALA A 54 9.58 4.76 -7.30
CA ALA A 54 9.08 4.89 -8.67
C ALA A 54 7.68 4.28 -8.83
N ALA A 55 7.42 3.11 -8.23
CA ALA A 55 6.11 2.46 -8.22
C ALA A 55 5.05 3.34 -7.53
N ILE A 56 5.35 3.89 -6.36
CA ILE A 56 4.45 4.79 -5.63
C ILE A 56 4.08 6.00 -6.48
N ASP A 57 5.06 6.64 -7.11
CA ASP A 57 4.83 7.84 -7.92
C ASP A 57 3.97 7.54 -9.16
N ALA A 58 4.28 6.45 -9.86
CA ALA A 58 3.56 6.04 -11.06
C ALA A 58 2.11 5.60 -10.74
N VAL A 59 1.91 4.85 -9.66
CA VAL A 59 0.58 4.42 -9.21
C VAL A 59 -0.24 5.62 -8.74
N ALA A 60 0.33 6.52 -7.92
CA ALA A 60 -0.38 7.71 -7.44
C ALA A 60 -0.83 8.61 -8.61
N LEU A 61 0.02 8.80 -9.62
CA LEU A 61 -0.34 9.55 -10.82
C LEU A 61 -1.54 8.92 -11.55
N ARG A 62 -1.52 7.59 -11.72
CA ARG A 62 -2.60 6.89 -12.43
C ARG A 62 -3.92 6.93 -11.67
N LEU A 63 -3.90 6.69 -10.35
CA LEU A 63 -5.08 6.77 -9.48
C LEU A 63 -5.65 8.19 -9.41
N SER A 64 -4.80 9.23 -9.46
CA SER A 64 -5.28 10.62 -9.53
C SER A 64 -6.09 10.94 -10.80
N ARG A 65 -5.95 10.12 -11.85
CA ARG A 65 -6.69 10.24 -13.11
C ARG A 65 -7.92 9.32 -13.19
N GLY A 66 -8.27 8.66 -12.08
CA GLY A 66 -9.44 7.77 -12.00
C GLY A 66 -9.13 6.28 -12.20
N GLY A 67 -7.87 5.91 -12.39
CA GLY A 67 -7.44 4.51 -12.45
C GLY A 67 -7.53 3.78 -11.09
N ARG A 68 -7.43 2.45 -11.12
CA ARG A 68 -7.43 1.58 -9.94
C ARG A 68 -6.11 0.81 -9.82
N LEU A 69 -5.82 0.31 -8.62
CA LEU A 69 -4.66 -0.54 -8.34
C LEU A 69 -5.11 -1.99 -8.13
N PHE A 70 -4.51 -2.91 -8.88
CA PHE A 70 -4.73 -4.34 -8.75
C PHE A 70 -3.44 -5.04 -8.28
N TYR A 71 -3.54 -5.80 -7.20
CA TYR A 71 -2.53 -6.79 -6.81
C TYR A 71 -2.95 -8.14 -7.35
N ILE A 72 -2.08 -8.84 -8.08
CA ILE A 72 -2.38 -10.19 -8.58
C ILE A 72 -1.31 -11.19 -8.17
N GLY A 73 -1.74 -12.38 -7.72
CA GLY A 73 -0.83 -13.42 -7.29
C GLY A 73 -1.52 -14.75 -7.01
N ALA A 74 -0.72 -15.79 -6.79
CA ALA A 74 -1.18 -17.08 -6.30
C ALA A 74 -0.73 -17.33 -4.86
N GLY A 75 -1.36 -18.29 -4.18
CA GLY A 75 -0.95 -18.73 -2.85
C GLY A 75 -0.75 -17.59 -1.85
N THR A 76 0.40 -17.58 -1.17
CA THR A 76 0.74 -16.53 -0.18
C THR A 76 0.81 -15.14 -0.82
N SER A 77 1.39 -15.01 -2.02
CA SER A 77 1.54 -13.73 -2.71
C SER A 77 0.19 -13.07 -3.00
N GLY A 78 -0.76 -13.83 -3.57
CA GLY A 78 -2.11 -13.30 -3.81
C GLY A 78 -2.87 -12.98 -2.52
N ARG A 79 -2.72 -13.79 -1.47
CA ARG A 79 -3.33 -13.52 -0.14
C ARG A 79 -2.81 -12.24 0.48
N LEU A 80 -1.51 -11.95 0.36
CA LEU A 80 -0.92 -10.69 0.84
C LEU A 80 -1.44 -9.47 0.05
N GLY A 81 -1.63 -9.62 -1.27
CA GLY A 81 -2.30 -8.59 -2.08
C GLY A 81 -3.73 -8.32 -1.61
N VAL A 82 -4.52 -9.38 -1.36
CA VAL A 82 -5.88 -9.25 -0.81
C VAL A 82 -5.87 -8.60 0.57
N LEU A 83 -4.93 -8.97 1.44
CA LEU A 83 -4.78 -8.38 2.77
C LEU A 83 -4.56 -6.85 2.70
N ASP A 84 -3.58 -6.40 1.92
CA ASP A 84 -3.27 -4.96 1.80
C ASP A 84 -4.44 -4.17 1.18
N ALA A 85 -5.08 -4.72 0.14
CA ALA A 85 -6.27 -4.13 -0.47
C ALA A 85 -7.43 -3.98 0.51
N ALA A 86 -7.71 -5.02 1.33
CA ALA A 86 -8.79 -5.02 2.31
C ALA A 86 -8.58 -3.98 3.44
N GLU A 87 -7.34 -3.61 3.72
CA GLU A 87 -6.99 -2.59 4.71
C GLU A 87 -7.12 -1.16 4.18
N CYS A 88 -7.18 -0.95 2.86
CA CYS A 88 -7.27 0.39 2.27
C CYS A 88 -8.58 1.13 2.64
N PRO A 89 -9.80 0.56 2.47
CA PRO A 89 -11.03 1.24 2.84
C PRO A 89 -11.13 1.69 4.30
N PRO A 90 -10.86 0.84 5.32
CA PRO A 90 -10.94 1.27 6.71
C PRO A 90 -9.81 2.22 7.14
N THR A 91 -8.70 2.27 6.41
CA THR A 91 -7.52 3.09 6.73
C THR A 91 -7.60 4.48 6.10
N PHE A 92 -7.98 4.56 4.82
CA PHE A 92 -7.93 5.79 4.01
C PHE A 92 -9.30 6.28 3.53
N CYS A 93 -10.38 5.64 4.00
CA CYS A 93 -11.75 5.86 3.51
C CYS A 93 -11.83 5.86 1.97
N SER A 94 -11.06 4.97 1.33
CA SER A 94 -11.14 4.74 -0.10
C SER A 94 -12.31 3.82 -0.44
N PRO A 95 -12.90 3.93 -1.64
CA PRO A 95 -13.82 2.92 -2.13
C PRO A 95 -13.07 1.57 -2.28
N PRO A 96 -13.73 0.43 -2.01
CA PRO A 96 -13.10 -0.89 -2.11
C PRO A 96 -12.63 -1.24 -3.53
N GLU A 97 -13.17 -0.58 -4.55
CA GLU A 97 -12.77 -0.77 -5.94
C GLU A 97 -11.44 -0.07 -6.30
N LEU A 98 -10.97 0.88 -5.48
CA LEU A 98 -9.75 1.65 -5.77
C LEU A 98 -8.48 0.78 -5.68
N VAL A 99 -8.45 -0.15 -4.72
CA VAL A 99 -7.33 -1.08 -4.52
C VAL A 99 -7.93 -2.48 -4.34
N GLN A 100 -7.58 -3.39 -5.23
CA GLN A 100 -8.18 -4.73 -5.31
C GLN A 100 -7.11 -5.82 -5.29
N GLY A 101 -7.36 -6.89 -4.56
CA GLY A 101 -6.55 -8.11 -4.61
C GLY A 101 -7.21 -9.18 -5.45
N VAL A 102 -6.48 -9.71 -6.43
CA VAL A 102 -6.88 -10.77 -7.34
C VAL A 102 -6.02 -12.00 -7.05
N LEU A 103 -6.68 -13.10 -6.66
CA LEU A 103 -6.04 -14.31 -6.20
C LEU A 103 -6.38 -15.46 -7.15
N ALA A 104 -5.37 -16.21 -7.61
CA ALA A 104 -5.58 -17.41 -8.41
C ALA A 104 -6.51 -18.40 -7.68
N GLY A 105 -7.68 -18.69 -8.28
CA GLY A 105 -8.73 -19.51 -7.66
C GLY A 105 -9.77 -18.75 -6.84
N GLY A 106 -9.71 -17.42 -6.84
CA GLY A 106 -10.72 -16.53 -6.27
C GLY A 106 -10.87 -16.64 -4.75
N ALA A 107 -12.04 -16.25 -4.24
CA ALA A 107 -12.33 -16.22 -2.81
C ALA A 107 -12.11 -17.56 -2.07
N PRO A 108 -12.43 -18.75 -2.63
CA PRO A 108 -12.13 -20.02 -1.99
C PRO A 108 -10.64 -20.22 -1.68
N ALA A 109 -9.76 -19.66 -2.52
CA ALA A 109 -8.31 -19.79 -2.36
C ALA A 109 -7.75 -19.00 -1.14
N LEU A 110 -8.56 -18.11 -0.54
CA LEU A 110 -8.21 -17.42 0.70
C LEU A 110 -8.13 -18.40 1.88
N LEU A 111 -9.02 -19.39 1.92
CA LEU A 111 -9.13 -20.33 3.04
C LEU A 111 -8.42 -21.66 2.77
N ARG A 112 -8.23 -22.03 1.51
CA ARG A 112 -7.61 -23.30 1.10
C ARG A 112 -6.69 -23.06 -0.09
N SER A 113 -5.63 -23.84 -0.24
CA SER A 113 -4.79 -23.74 -1.44
C SER A 113 -5.52 -24.27 -2.67
N SER A 114 -5.42 -23.54 -3.78
CA SER A 114 -5.90 -23.92 -5.10
C SER A 114 -4.76 -24.55 -5.89
N GLU A 115 -4.57 -25.87 -5.75
CA GLU A 115 -3.53 -26.59 -6.50
C GLU A 115 -3.77 -26.49 -8.02
N GLY A 116 -2.74 -26.15 -8.78
CA GLY A 116 -2.73 -26.13 -10.25
C GLY A 116 -3.31 -24.88 -10.93
N LEU A 117 -4.01 -23.99 -10.21
CA LEU A 117 -4.53 -22.75 -10.82
C LEU A 117 -3.43 -21.70 -11.05
N GLU A 118 -2.33 -21.78 -10.30
CA GLU A 118 -1.18 -20.90 -10.49
C GLU A 118 -0.40 -21.17 -11.78
N ASP A 119 -0.55 -22.37 -12.34
CA ASP A 119 0.09 -22.79 -13.59
C ASP A 119 -0.71 -22.40 -14.85
N LEU A 120 -1.92 -21.83 -14.68
CA LEU A 120 -2.76 -21.38 -15.79
C LEU A 120 -2.42 -19.94 -16.19
N GLU A 121 -1.63 -19.77 -17.24
CA GLU A 121 -1.24 -18.45 -17.78
C GLU A 121 -2.44 -17.58 -18.15
N THR A 122 -3.48 -18.16 -18.77
CA THR A 122 -4.70 -17.42 -19.13
C THR A 122 -5.56 -17.05 -17.93
N GLY A 123 -5.39 -17.73 -16.79
CA GLY A 123 -6.24 -17.51 -15.61
C GLY A 123 -6.15 -16.09 -15.08
N GLY A 124 -4.95 -15.51 -15.06
CA GLY A 124 -4.75 -14.13 -14.59
C GLY A 124 -5.38 -13.11 -15.54
N VAL A 125 -5.35 -13.40 -16.85
CA VAL A 125 -6.00 -12.58 -17.87
C VAL A 125 -7.52 -12.61 -17.73
N ASP A 126 -8.09 -13.80 -17.52
CA ASP A 126 -9.54 -13.98 -17.39
C ASP A 126 -10.07 -13.28 -16.12
N ASP A 127 -9.34 -13.38 -15.01
CA ASP A 127 -9.70 -12.66 -13.77
C ASP A 127 -9.65 -11.14 -13.98
N LEU A 128 -8.59 -10.61 -14.60
CA LEU A 128 -8.50 -9.17 -14.88
C LEU A 128 -9.63 -8.67 -15.80
N LYS A 129 -10.00 -9.45 -16.81
CA LYS A 129 -11.17 -9.16 -17.66
C LYS A 129 -12.47 -9.18 -16.84
N GLY A 130 -12.62 -10.11 -15.91
CA GLY A 130 -13.75 -10.16 -14.98
C GLY A 130 -13.90 -8.90 -14.13
N HIS A 131 -12.77 -8.26 -13.78
CA HIS A 131 -12.73 -6.99 -13.06
C HIS A 131 -12.78 -5.74 -13.96
N GLN A 132 -12.96 -5.93 -15.27
CA GLN A 132 -12.96 -4.85 -16.27
C GLN A 132 -11.67 -4.02 -16.22
N PHE A 133 -10.52 -4.68 -16.04
CA PHE A 133 -9.21 -4.03 -16.04
C PHE A 133 -8.93 -3.33 -17.38
N SER A 134 -8.38 -2.12 -17.34
CA SER A 134 -8.13 -1.28 -18.52
C SER A 134 -6.75 -0.62 -18.53
N ALA A 135 -6.41 0.09 -19.61
CA ALA A 135 -5.19 0.89 -19.76
C ALA A 135 -5.03 2.00 -18.70
N ASP A 136 -6.13 2.41 -18.08
CA ASP A 136 -6.13 3.41 -17.01
C ASP A 136 -5.71 2.82 -15.67
N ASP A 137 -5.66 1.50 -15.53
CA ASP A 137 -5.35 0.83 -14.27
C ASP A 137 -3.85 0.54 -14.10
N CYS A 138 -3.50 0.16 -12.87
CA CYS A 138 -2.19 -0.34 -12.47
C CYS A 138 -2.32 -1.80 -12.04
N LEU A 139 -1.38 -2.64 -12.48
CA LEU A 139 -1.25 -4.02 -12.05
C LEU A 139 0.10 -4.23 -11.35
N VAL A 140 0.08 -4.82 -10.16
CA VAL A 140 1.26 -5.33 -9.47
C VAL A 140 1.17 -6.85 -9.44
N GLY A 141 2.00 -7.51 -10.24
CA GLY A 141 2.11 -8.97 -10.32
C GLY A 141 3.12 -9.50 -9.30
N ILE A 142 2.65 -10.33 -8.37
CA ILE A 142 3.43 -10.78 -7.21
C ILE A 142 3.71 -12.28 -7.32
N ALA A 143 4.99 -12.63 -7.50
CA ALA A 143 5.45 -14.02 -7.52
C ALA A 143 6.84 -14.11 -6.89
N ALA A 144 6.97 -14.78 -5.74
CA ALA A 144 8.25 -14.84 -5.01
C ALA A 144 9.41 -15.36 -5.87
N GLY A 145 9.20 -16.44 -6.62
CA GLY A 145 10.19 -16.98 -7.56
C GLY A 145 10.22 -16.31 -8.93
N GLY A 146 9.29 -15.39 -9.22
CA GLY A 146 9.21 -14.68 -10.50
C GLY A 146 8.72 -15.49 -11.71
N THR A 147 8.43 -16.79 -11.55
CA THR A 147 8.11 -17.70 -12.67
C THR A 147 6.68 -18.24 -12.68
N THR A 148 5.76 -17.67 -11.89
CA THR A 148 4.37 -18.17 -11.78
C THR A 148 3.56 -17.84 -13.03
N PRO A 149 3.11 -18.82 -13.84
CA PRO A 149 2.44 -18.56 -15.12
C PRO A 149 1.22 -17.64 -15.03
N TYR A 150 0.35 -17.84 -14.02
CA TYR A 150 -0.81 -16.99 -13.76
C TYR A 150 -0.45 -15.50 -13.63
N VAL A 151 0.68 -15.20 -12.98
CA VAL A 151 1.16 -13.82 -12.78
C VAL A 151 1.81 -13.28 -14.05
N LEU A 152 2.62 -14.09 -14.74
CA LEU A 152 3.30 -13.70 -15.97
C LEU A 152 2.29 -13.35 -17.07
N GLY A 153 1.25 -14.17 -17.27
CA GLY A 153 0.20 -13.90 -18.26
C GLY A 153 -0.58 -12.62 -17.96
N ALA A 154 -0.91 -12.37 -16.69
CA ALA A 154 -1.57 -11.14 -16.27
C ALA A 154 -0.71 -9.89 -16.50
N LEU A 155 0.58 -9.98 -16.19
CA LEU A 155 1.54 -8.90 -16.42
C LEU A 155 1.73 -8.60 -17.91
N GLN A 156 1.86 -9.63 -18.74
CA GLN A 156 1.95 -9.46 -20.19
C GLN A 156 0.69 -8.80 -20.73
N TYR A 157 -0.50 -9.24 -20.29
CA TYR A 157 -1.77 -8.63 -20.68
C TYR A 157 -1.86 -7.15 -20.29
N ALA A 158 -1.39 -6.76 -19.11
CA ALA A 158 -1.34 -5.36 -18.71
C ALA A 158 -0.39 -4.53 -19.58
N VAL A 159 0.78 -5.08 -19.93
CA VAL A 159 1.72 -4.43 -20.88
C VAL A 159 1.07 -4.25 -22.25
N ASP A 160 0.42 -5.29 -22.78
CA ASP A 160 -0.24 -5.24 -24.10
C ASP A 160 -1.39 -4.22 -24.17
N LEU A 161 -2.01 -3.93 -23.02
CA LEU A 161 -3.05 -2.91 -22.87
C LEU A 161 -2.53 -1.49 -22.60
N ASP A 162 -1.21 -1.28 -22.45
CA ASP A 162 -0.61 -0.02 -21.99
C ASP A 162 -1.04 0.40 -20.57
N ALA A 163 -1.50 -0.57 -19.77
CA ALA A 163 -1.74 -0.40 -18.34
C ALA A 163 -0.41 -0.45 -17.57
N LEU A 164 -0.31 0.24 -16.42
CA LEU A 164 0.95 0.22 -15.65
C LEU A 164 1.18 -1.16 -15.02
N ALA A 165 1.98 -2.00 -15.69
CA ALA A 165 2.46 -3.28 -15.15
C ALA A 165 3.71 -3.12 -14.27
N ILE A 166 3.65 -3.62 -13.03
CA ILE A 166 4.73 -3.63 -12.03
C ILE A 166 4.97 -5.09 -11.61
N ALA A 167 6.19 -5.60 -11.79
CA ALA A 167 6.57 -6.92 -11.30
C ALA A 167 7.11 -6.83 -9.87
N MET A 168 6.77 -7.81 -9.02
CA MET A 168 7.34 -7.95 -7.69
C MET A 168 7.76 -9.40 -7.43
N ALA A 169 9.06 -9.61 -7.20
CA ALA A 169 9.66 -10.92 -6.98
C ALA A 169 10.82 -10.88 -5.97
N CYS A 170 11.22 -12.04 -5.45
CA CYS A 170 12.29 -12.18 -4.45
C CYS A 170 13.57 -12.82 -5.01
N VAL A 171 13.70 -12.83 -6.35
CA VAL A 171 14.88 -13.32 -7.09
C VAL A 171 15.43 -12.21 -7.99
N PRO A 172 16.74 -12.20 -8.29
CA PRO A 172 17.33 -11.28 -9.26
C PRO A 172 16.62 -11.34 -10.62
N ALA A 173 16.57 -10.23 -11.35
CA ALA A 173 15.88 -10.14 -12.64
C ALA A 173 16.50 -11.08 -13.68
N GLU A 174 17.80 -11.34 -13.59
CA GLU A 174 18.54 -12.26 -14.46
C GLU A 174 18.13 -13.72 -14.25
N GLN A 175 17.60 -14.06 -13.07
CA GLN A 175 17.07 -15.41 -12.78
C GLN A 175 15.64 -15.57 -13.28
N ALA A 176 14.81 -14.53 -13.21
CA ALA A 176 13.41 -14.59 -13.63
C ALA A 176 12.97 -13.25 -14.23
N PRO A 177 13.16 -13.03 -15.54
CA PRO A 177 12.64 -11.85 -16.22
C PRO A 177 11.11 -11.89 -16.22
N MET A 178 10.47 -10.74 -15.97
CA MET A 178 9.01 -10.60 -15.91
C MET A 178 8.57 -9.44 -16.81
N PRO A 179 7.47 -9.58 -17.57
CA PRO A 179 6.97 -8.49 -18.41
C PRO A 179 6.47 -7.35 -17.52
N CYS A 180 7.08 -6.17 -17.57
CA CYS A 180 6.68 -5.04 -16.74
C CYS A 180 7.29 -3.71 -17.23
N HIS A 181 6.75 -2.60 -16.72
CA HIS A 181 7.33 -1.27 -16.86
C HIS A 181 8.26 -0.93 -15.69
N LEU A 182 7.93 -1.43 -14.49
CA LEU A 182 8.70 -1.26 -13.26
C LEU A 182 8.92 -2.62 -12.60
N ASP A 183 10.14 -2.86 -12.14
CA ASP A 183 10.53 -4.15 -11.56
C ASP A 183 11.03 -3.98 -10.11
N VAL A 184 10.31 -4.57 -9.16
CA VAL A 184 10.59 -4.49 -7.72
C VAL A 184 11.16 -5.83 -7.24
N ARG A 185 12.47 -5.87 -6.99
CA ARG A 185 13.19 -7.08 -6.54
C ARG A 185 13.52 -7.04 -5.05
N LEU A 186 12.83 -7.88 -4.28
CA LEU A 186 12.96 -8.04 -2.83
C LEU A 186 13.89 -9.21 -2.50
N ILE A 187 15.20 -9.04 -2.70
CA ILE A 187 16.18 -10.14 -2.59
C ILE A 187 16.40 -10.57 -1.12
N THR A 188 15.64 -11.57 -0.66
CA THR A 188 15.69 -12.11 0.72
C THR A 188 16.67 -13.27 0.90
N GLY A 189 17.14 -13.86 -0.21
CA GLY A 189 17.98 -15.05 -0.23
C GLY A 189 17.23 -16.35 0.09
N PRO A 190 17.94 -17.49 0.15
CA PRO A 190 17.37 -18.80 0.45
C PRO A 190 16.56 -18.83 1.75
N GLU A 191 15.39 -19.46 1.74
CA GLU A 191 14.56 -19.61 2.94
C GLU A 191 15.18 -20.60 3.92
N LEU A 192 14.90 -20.44 5.23
CA LEU A 192 15.41 -21.38 6.24
C LEU A 192 14.86 -22.80 6.05
N LEU A 193 13.61 -22.91 5.59
CA LEU A 193 13.04 -24.14 5.05
C LEU A 193 13.01 -23.97 3.54
N THR A 194 13.84 -24.73 2.82
CA THR A 194 14.02 -24.63 1.36
C THR A 194 12.68 -24.56 0.62
N GLY A 195 12.50 -23.56 -0.23
CA GLY A 195 11.28 -23.34 -1.02
C GLY A 195 10.08 -22.76 -0.25
N SER A 196 10.14 -22.64 1.09
CA SER A 196 9.05 -22.11 1.91
C SER A 196 8.96 -20.58 1.86
N THR A 197 8.69 -20.02 0.68
CA THR A 197 8.62 -18.58 0.40
C THR A 197 7.49 -17.83 1.13
N ARG A 198 6.61 -18.54 1.83
CA ARG A 198 5.66 -17.92 2.78
C ARG A 198 6.34 -17.22 3.97
N LEU A 199 7.65 -17.43 4.16
CA LEU A 199 8.46 -16.90 5.25
C LEU A 199 9.06 -15.53 4.87
N LYS A 200 10.37 -15.42 4.65
CA LYS A 200 11.02 -14.12 4.41
C LYS A 200 10.49 -13.42 3.18
N ALA A 201 10.33 -14.13 2.06
CA ALA A 201 9.80 -13.55 0.83
C ALA A 201 8.38 -13.00 1.04
N GLY A 202 7.51 -13.73 1.76
CA GLY A 202 6.19 -13.26 2.18
C GLY A 202 6.25 -12.01 3.08
N THR A 203 7.13 -12.00 4.09
CA THR A 203 7.34 -10.85 4.98
C THR A 203 7.80 -9.61 4.21
N ALA A 204 8.80 -9.75 3.32
CA ALA A 204 9.28 -8.65 2.49
C ALA A 204 8.18 -8.12 1.57
N THR A 205 7.41 -9.02 0.96
CA THR A 205 6.25 -8.67 0.11
C THR A 205 5.23 -7.86 0.91
N LYS A 206 4.85 -8.30 2.12
CA LYS A 206 3.92 -7.55 2.99
C LYS A 206 4.43 -6.13 3.25
N MET A 207 5.71 -6.01 3.62
CA MET A 207 6.33 -4.71 3.89
C MET A 207 6.29 -3.81 2.65
N ALA A 208 6.64 -4.33 1.47
CA ALA A 208 6.61 -3.61 0.21
C ALA A 208 5.20 -3.14 -0.17
N LEU A 209 4.19 -4.00 -0.02
CA LEU A 209 2.79 -3.64 -0.28
C LEU A 209 2.30 -2.54 0.66
N ASN A 210 2.60 -2.63 1.95
CA ASN A 210 2.22 -1.58 2.91
C ASN A 210 2.92 -0.25 2.63
N ILE A 211 4.17 -0.27 2.19
CA ILE A 211 4.90 0.93 1.73
C ILE A 211 4.21 1.51 0.49
N LEU A 212 3.88 0.66 -0.48
CA LEU A 212 3.25 1.06 -1.73
C LEU A 212 1.86 1.70 -1.48
N SER A 213 0.94 0.99 -0.84
CA SER A 213 -0.41 1.48 -0.58
C SER A 213 -0.42 2.73 0.30
N THR A 214 0.35 2.74 1.38
CA THR A 214 0.45 3.91 2.25
C THR A 214 1.08 5.10 1.53
N GLY A 215 2.17 4.89 0.78
CA GLY A 215 2.85 5.94 0.02
C GLY A 215 1.95 6.56 -1.04
N VAL A 216 1.22 5.72 -1.78
CA VAL A 216 0.23 6.16 -2.78
C VAL A 216 -0.86 7.00 -2.11
N MET A 217 -1.44 6.53 -1.01
CA MET A 217 -2.52 7.24 -0.31
C MET A 217 -2.04 8.55 0.33
N VAL A 218 -0.79 8.62 0.78
CA VAL A 218 -0.14 9.88 1.21
C VAL A 218 -0.07 10.86 0.04
N LYS A 219 0.38 10.43 -1.14
CA LYS A 219 0.44 11.29 -2.34
C LYS A 219 -0.95 11.75 -2.82
N LEU A 220 -1.98 10.92 -2.63
CA LEU A 220 -3.38 11.26 -2.90
C LEU A 220 -4.02 12.12 -1.78
N GLY A 221 -3.24 12.66 -0.85
CA GLY A 221 -3.74 13.60 0.16
C GLY A 221 -4.62 12.98 1.24
N LYS A 222 -4.58 11.65 1.44
CA LYS A 222 -5.36 10.95 2.49
C LYS A 222 -4.83 11.20 3.91
N VAL A 223 -3.63 11.76 4.02
CA VAL A 223 -2.89 11.96 5.28
C VAL A 223 -2.47 13.43 5.44
N TYR A 224 -2.45 13.93 6.68
CA TYR A 224 -1.86 15.23 7.04
C TYR A 224 -0.82 15.04 8.15
N GLY A 225 0.44 15.38 7.87
CA GLY A 225 1.55 15.00 8.74
C GLY A 225 1.63 13.46 8.80
N ASN A 226 1.36 12.89 9.97
CA ASN A 226 1.25 11.44 10.17
C ASN A 226 -0.15 11.01 10.66
N ARG A 227 -1.18 11.85 10.46
CA ARG A 227 -2.58 11.55 10.84
C ARG A 227 -3.36 11.17 9.60
N MET A 228 -4.09 10.06 9.66
CA MET A 228 -5.10 9.69 8.66
C MET A 228 -6.28 10.65 8.82
N VAL A 229 -6.34 11.68 7.99
CA VAL A 229 -7.39 12.72 8.07
C VAL A 229 -8.57 12.42 7.17
N ASP A 230 -8.42 11.49 6.22
CA ASP A 230 -9.54 10.99 5.42
C ASP A 230 -10.27 9.87 6.20
N VAL A 231 -10.95 10.28 7.26
CA VAL A 231 -11.75 9.41 8.14
C VAL A 231 -13.19 9.88 8.12
N SER A 232 -14.11 8.95 7.87
CA SER A 232 -15.55 9.14 8.03
C SER A 232 -16.02 8.54 9.36
N ALA A 233 -16.63 9.37 10.20
CA ALA A 233 -17.10 8.98 11.52
C ALA A 233 -18.39 8.13 11.47
N SER A 234 -18.30 6.91 10.94
CA SER A 234 -19.44 6.01 10.71
C SER A 234 -19.77 5.06 11.88
N ASN A 235 -18.90 4.97 12.89
CA ASN A 235 -19.14 4.20 14.12
C ASN A 235 -18.46 4.87 15.32
N SER A 236 -18.79 4.41 16.53
CA SER A 236 -18.31 5.02 17.79
C SER A 236 -16.79 5.11 17.89
N LYS A 237 -16.06 4.09 17.45
CA LYS A 237 -14.59 4.08 17.43
C LYS A 237 -14.02 5.11 16.46
N LEU A 238 -14.64 5.27 15.29
CA LEU A 238 -14.23 6.26 14.29
C LEU A 238 -14.58 7.68 14.72
N VAL A 239 -15.73 7.91 15.38
CA VAL A 239 -16.07 9.20 16.00
C VAL A 239 -14.99 9.60 17.02
N ASP A 240 -14.61 8.69 17.92
CA ASP A 240 -13.56 8.97 18.90
C ASP A 240 -12.21 9.30 18.26
N ARG A 241 -11.81 8.53 17.23
CA ARG A 241 -10.59 8.82 16.46
C ARG A 241 -10.66 10.20 15.80
N SER A 242 -11.78 10.53 15.17
CA SER A 242 -12.01 11.84 14.53
C SER A 242 -11.86 12.98 15.54
N LEU A 243 -12.46 12.87 16.72
CA LEU A 243 -12.34 13.89 17.77
C LEU A 243 -10.90 14.05 18.24
N ARG A 244 -10.14 12.95 18.41
CA ARG A 244 -8.71 13.04 18.77
C ARG A 244 -7.89 13.78 17.72
N ILE A 245 -8.18 13.56 16.44
CA ILE A 245 -7.49 14.28 15.34
C ILE A 245 -7.84 15.78 15.37
N LEU A 246 -9.11 16.13 15.60
CA LEU A 246 -9.53 17.54 15.73
C LEU A 246 -8.87 18.24 16.91
N THR A 247 -8.77 17.57 18.07
CA THR A 247 -8.05 18.11 19.24
C THR A 247 -6.58 18.32 18.93
N ASP A 248 -5.94 17.35 18.29
CA ASP A 248 -4.50 17.36 18.02
C ASP A 248 -4.08 18.33 16.90
N LEU A 249 -4.93 18.55 15.89
CA LEU A 249 -4.60 19.41 14.75
C LEU A 249 -5.22 20.82 14.81
N ALA A 250 -6.35 20.99 15.52
CA ALA A 250 -7.07 22.26 15.60
C ALA A 250 -7.27 22.76 17.04
N GLY A 251 -6.75 22.05 18.05
CA GLY A 251 -6.87 22.46 19.45
C GLY A 251 -8.30 22.39 20.02
N LEU A 252 -9.24 21.76 19.29
CA LEU A 252 -10.64 21.70 19.69
C LEU A 252 -10.86 20.73 20.85
N SER A 253 -11.63 21.15 21.85
CA SER A 253 -12.13 20.22 22.86
C SER A 253 -13.09 19.21 22.23
N ARG A 254 -13.33 18.08 22.91
CA ARG A 254 -14.31 17.09 22.42
C ARG A 254 -15.72 17.68 22.32
N GLU A 255 -16.07 18.59 23.22
CA GLU A 255 -17.36 19.29 23.24
C GLU A 255 -17.52 20.22 22.04
N GLN A 256 -16.45 20.88 21.61
CA GLN A 256 -16.42 21.72 20.40
C GLN A 256 -16.35 20.88 19.11
N GLY A 257 -15.59 19.79 19.14
CA GLY A 257 -15.32 18.97 17.96
C GLY A 257 -16.51 18.14 17.49
N LEU A 258 -17.39 17.69 18.39
CA LEU A 258 -18.51 16.82 18.01
C LEU A 258 -19.59 17.53 17.16
N PRO A 259 -20.08 18.74 17.55
CA PRO A 259 -20.97 19.52 16.70
C PRO A 259 -20.34 19.83 15.34
N LEU A 260 -19.07 20.26 15.32
CA LEU A 260 -18.36 20.59 14.10
C LEU A 260 -18.19 19.38 13.17
N LEU A 261 -17.84 18.21 13.73
CA LEU A 261 -17.76 16.97 12.97
C LEU A 261 -19.12 16.57 12.39
N THR A 262 -20.21 16.84 13.10
CA THR A 262 -21.57 16.60 12.62
C THR A 262 -21.93 17.53 11.47
N GLU A 263 -21.62 18.82 11.60
CA GLU A 263 -21.80 19.82 10.53
C GLU A 263 -20.96 19.49 9.29
N ALA A 264 -19.73 18.99 9.50
CA ALA A 264 -18.84 18.47 8.47
C ALA A 264 -19.30 17.12 7.86
N GLN A 265 -20.48 16.62 8.24
CA GLN A 265 -21.05 15.34 7.81
C GLN A 265 -20.08 14.17 8.05
N GLY A 266 -19.45 14.15 9.23
CA GLY A 266 -18.54 13.10 9.67
C GLY A 266 -17.13 13.15 9.06
N SER A 267 -16.82 14.12 8.19
CA SER A 267 -15.49 14.25 7.57
C SER A 267 -14.54 15.10 8.41
N VAL A 268 -13.43 14.49 8.82
CA VAL A 268 -12.37 15.17 9.57
C VAL A 268 -11.69 16.27 8.74
N LYS A 269 -11.41 16.04 7.44
CA LYS A 269 -10.82 17.07 6.56
C LYS A 269 -11.70 18.32 6.50
N ARG A 270 -13.01 18.16 6.28
CA ARG A 270 -13.94 19.30 6.22
C ARG A 270 -14.00 20.02 7.56
N ALA A 271 -14.13 19.28 8.66
CA ALA A 271 -14.14 19.88 10.01
C ALA A 271 -12.84 20.68 10.29
N LEU A 272 -11.67 20.19 9.87
CA LEU A 272 -10.40 20.93 10.02
C LEU A 272 -10.36 22.21 9.18
N VAL A 273 -10.88 22.19 7.95
CA VAL A 273 -10.98 23.39 7.11
C VAL A 273 -11.96 24.40 7.69
N MET A 274 -13.13 23.96 8.12
CA MET A 274 -14.14 24.81 8.75
C MET A 274 -13.60 25.47 10.02
N ALA A 275 -12.95 24.69 10.90
CA ALA A 275 -12.33 25.19 12.12
C ALA A 275 -11.23 26.22 11.84
N ALA A 276 -10.28 25.87 10.97
CA ALA A 276 -9.09 26.70 10.77
C ALA A 276 -9.38 27.93 9.91
N GLY A 277 -10.21 27.78 8.88
CA GLY A 277 -10.57 28.84 7.94
C GLY A 277 -11.75 29.72 8.37
N SER A 278 -12.42 29.40 9.48
CA SER A 278 -13.70 30.03 9.87
C SER A 278 -14.72 29.99 8.72
N MET A 279 -14.83 28.82 8.08
CA MET A 279 -15.64 28.59 6.88
C MET A 279 -16.85 27.72 7.18
N ASP A 280 -17.91 27.91 6.40
CA ASP A 280 -19.03 26.98 6.39
C ASP A 280 -18.70 25.69 5.62
N LEU A 281 -19.62 24.73 5.63
CA LEU A 281 -19.47 23.44 4.97
C LEU A 281 -19.25 23.56 3.45
N GLU A 282 -19.95 24.48 2.78
CA GLU A 282 -19.90 24.64 1.33
C GLU A 282 -18.54 25.22 0.91
N GLN A 283 -18.09 26.26 1.60
CA GLN A 283 -16.77 26.85 1.42
C GLN A 283 -15.66 25.84 1.66
N ALA A 284 -15.75 25.06 2.75
CA ALA A 284 -14.77 24.01 3.05
C ALA A 284 -14.74 22.91 1.98
N HIS A 285 -15.92 22.53 1.46
CA HIS A 285 -16.03 21.57 0.36
C HIS A 285 -15.38 22.10 -0.92
N ILE A 286 -15.68 23.33 -1.33
CA ILE A 286 -15.11 23.97 -2.52
C ILE A 286 -13.58 24.08 -2.39
N LEU A 287 -13.08 24.52 -1.22
CA LEU A 287 -11.65 24.67 -1.01
C LEU A 287 -10.89 23.33 -1.15
N LEU A 288 -11.43 22.26 -0.58
CA LEU A 288 -10.86 20.92 -0.71
C LEU A 288 -10.94 20.40 -2.15
N ALA A 289 -12.08 20.60 -2.83
CA ALA A 289 -12.28 20.15 -4.20
C ALA A 289 -11.29 20.82 -5.17
N ASN A 290 -11.02 22.12 -4.99
CA ASN A 290 -10.06 22.87 -5.81
C ASN A 290 -8.59 22.43 -5.61
N HIS A 291 -8.32 21.54 -4.65
CA HIS A 291 -7.00 21.03 -4.31
C HIS A 291 -6.98 19.50 -4.21
N ASP A 292 -7.85 18.82 -4.96
CA ASP A 292 -7.93 17.34 -5.04
C ASP A 292 -8.05 16.65 -3.67
N GLY A 293 -8.71 17.32 -2.71
CA GLY A 293 -8.88 16.82 -1.35
C GLY A 293 -7.59 16.80 -0.50
N ASN A 294 -6.50 17.43 -0.98
CA ASN A 294 -5.26 17.57 -0.25
C ASN A 294 -5.37 18.71 0.79
N LEU A 295 -5.55 18.33 2.06
CA LEU A 295 -5.75 19.28 3.15
C LEU A 295 -4.60 20.29 3.31
N ARG A 296 -3.35 19.87 3.10
CA ARG A 296 -2.18 20.75 3.25
C ARG A 296 -2.13 21.80 2.15
N ALA A 297 -2.38 21.40 0.91
CA ALA A 297 -2.45 22.32 -0.22
C ALA A 297 -3.63 23.30 -0.06
N ALA A 298 -4.81 22.77 0.29
CA ALA A 298 -6.03 23.56 0.51
C ALA A 298 -5.83 24.67 1.55
N LEU A 299 -5.36 24.33 2.75
CA LEU A 299 -5.11 25.32 3.80
C LEU A 299 -3.95 26.26 3.46
N GLY A 300 -2.89 25.75 2.82
CA GLY A 300 -1.77 26.57 2.37
C GLY A 300 -2.17 27.65 1.36
N SER A 301 -3.15 27.37 0.49
CA SER A 301 -3.65 28.35 -0.50
C SER A 301 -4.32 29.58 0.12
N ILE A 302 -4.78 29.46 1.37
CA ILE A 302 -5.38 30.55 2.15
C ILE A 302 -4.46 31.01 3.30
N GLY A 303 -3.17 30.62 3.29
CA GLY A 303 -2.17 31.05 4.26
C GLY A 303 -2.30 30.39 5.64
N ILE A 304 -2.96 29.23 5.74
CA ILE A 304 -3.20 28.52 7.00
C ILE A 304 -2.34 27.25 7.08
N HIS A 305 -1.75 27.02 8.25
CA HIS A 305 -1.02 25.80 8.57
C HIS A 305 -1.49 25.26 9.92
N LEU A 306 -2.02 24.03 9.93
CA LEU A 306 -2.37 23.34 11.18
C LEU A 306 -1.08 22.98 11.91
N ASN A 307 -1.07 23.20 13.23
CA ASN A 307 0.05 22.96 14.14
C ASN A 307 1.30 23.84 13.95
N GLU A 308 1.18 25.04 13.35
CA GLU A 308 2.16 26.08 13.68
C GLU A 308 1.98 26.50 15.14
N PRO A 309 3.05 26.60 15.95
CA PRO A 309 2.94 27.22 17.27
C PRO A 309 2.43 28.65 17.08
N LEU A 310 1.52 29.09 17.96
CA LEU A 310 0.90 30.43 18.00
C LEU A 310 1.90 31.63 18.05
N SER A 311 3.21 31.42 17.89
CA SER A 311 4.26 32.42 18.06
C SER A 311 4.73 33.14 16.80
N ARG A 312 4.10 32.96 15.62
CA ARG A 312 4.48 33.72 14.40
C ARG A 312 3.46 34.73 13.89
N LEU A 313 2.25 34.79 14.46
CA LEU A 313 1.25 35.79 14.07
C LEU A 313 1.29 37.07 14.94
N GLU A 314 2.05 37.09 16.04
CA GLU A 314 2.22 38.28 16.89
C GLU A 314 3.45 39.14 16.54
N GLN A 315 4.32 38.71 15.62
CA GLN A 315 5.53 39.47 15.24
C GLN A 315 5.42 40.25 13.93
N SER A 316 4.32 40.12 13.17
CA SER A 316 4.11 40.89 11.93
C SER A 316 3.22 42.13 12.08
N GLN A 317 2.73 42.43 13.29
CA GLN A 317 1.88 43.60 13.58
C GLN A 317 2.38 44.52 14.70
N ALA A 318 3.67 44.52 15.03
CA ALA A 318 4.23 45.57 15.88
C ALA A 318 4.57 46.79 15.00
N PRO A 319 3.88 47.94 15.14
CA PRO A 319 4.26 49.16 14.43
C PRO A 319 5.63 49.61 14.90
N ASN A 320 6.50 49.86 13.93
CA ASN A 320 7.82 50.47 14.10
C ASN A 320 7.64 51.81 14.86
N ARG A 321 7.87 51.80 16.18
CA ARG A 321 7.88 53.01 17.01
C ARG A 321 9.31 53.31 17.41
N ASN A 322 9.81 54.41 16.82
CA ASN A 322 10.85 55.31 17.31
C ASN A 322 12.26 54.69 17.42
N SER A 323 13.36 55.35 17.10
CA SER A 323 13.68 56.73 16.69
C SER A 323 15.19 56.74 16.52
#